data_AF-A0A428X5I6-F1
#
_entry.id   AF-A0A428X5I6-F1
#
_cell.length_a   1.000
_cell.length_b   1.000
_cell.length_c   1.000
_cell.angle_alpha   90.00
_cell.angle_beta   90.00
_cell.angle_gamma   90.00
#
_symmetry.space_group_name_H-M   'P 1'
#
loop_
_entity.id
_entity.type
_entity.pdbx_description
1 polymer ?
#
loop_
_entity_poly.entity_id
_entity_poly.type
_entity_poly.pdbx_seq_one_letter_code
_entity_poly.pdbx_strand_id
1 'polypeptide(L)'
;MIQPAAAAASQAAAAPGPAIPAPAPGLGDLAGLPVHGVSLEHPDTVAAEHWLASLSPAPVLACTHLVRSPRPHVALSLVFTDAAPELGAESPDAVAAHVARGSGRAVLYPGVELLVGTLRVADILALSAIEQVEVLGGGEADPAALIDTGGFVRPQWRAGVLTLTTTPAAGGRLVPFETRHPTPCCAAH
;
A
#
# COMPACT_ATOMS: atom_id res chain seq x y z
N MET A 1 35.03 46.64 25.53
CA MET A 1 34.89 45.64 24.46
C MET A 1 34.36 44.37 25.09
N ILE A 2 33.05 44.13 24.98
CA ILE A 2 32.35 42.95 25.52
C ILE A 2 31.95 42.12 24.31
N GLN A 3 32.40 40.87 24.23
CA GLN A 3 31.98 39.94 23.16
C GLN A 3 30.56 39.41 23.44
N PRO A 4 29.73 39.16 22.41
CA PRO A 4 28.47 38.45 22.58
C PRO A 4 28.69 36.93 22.57
N ALA A 5 28.00 36.22 23.48
CA ALA A 5 27.96 34.78 23.53
C ALA A 5 27.09 34.21 22.40
N ALA A 6 27.61 33.23 21.67
CA ALA A 6 26.89 32.50 20.64
C ALA A 6 25.81 31.59 21.25
N ALA A 7 24.59 31.66 20.73
CA ALA A 7 23.50 30.75 21.05
C ALA A 7 23.81 29.35 20.49
N ALA A 8 24.00 28.38 21.38
CA ALA A 8 24.11 26.97 21.02
C ALA A 8 22.73 26.44 20.62
N ALA A 9 22.57 26.09 19.34
CA ALA A 9 21.45 25.31 18.86
C ALA A 9 21.52 23.90 19.46
N SER A 10 20.52 23.55 20.28
CA SER A 10 20.37 22.20 20.82
C SER A 10 19.97 21.25 19.69
N GLN A 11 20.91 20.40 19.26
CA GLN A 11 20.60 19.25 18.43
C GLN A 11 20.05 18.14 19.35
N ALA A 12 18.73 17.98 19.36
CA ALA A 12 18.10 16.79 19.90
C ALA A 12 18.43 15.62 18.96
N ALA A 13 19.43 14.83 19.31
CA ALA A 13 19.71 13.56 18.65
C ALA A 13 18.46 12.67 18.75
N ALA A 14 17.86 12.34 17.61
CA ALA A 14 16.80 11.35 17.54
C ALA A 14 17.32 10.05 18.16
N ALA A 15 16.62 9.56 19.19
CA ALA A 15 16.93 8.26 19.79
C ALA A 15 16.97 7.20 18.68
N PRO A 16 17.90 6.22 18.76
CA PRO A 16 17.89 5.10 17.83
C PRO A 16 16.52 4.44 17.90
N GLY A 17 15.80 4.44 16.76
CA GLY A 17 14.52 3.77 16.62
C GLY A 17 14.66 2.28 16.96
N PRO A 18 13.54 1.60 17.27
CA PRO A 18 13.57 0.16 17.51
C PRO A 18 14.29 -0.56 16.37
N ALA A 19 15.01 -1.63 16.71
CA ALA A 19 15.70 -2.47 15.72
C ALA A 19 14.72 -2.85 14.61
N ILE A 20 15.09 -2.54 13.37
CA ILE A 20 14.29 -2.84 12.19
C ILE A 20 14.07 -4.36 12.15
N PRO A 21 12.82 -4.87 12.15
CA PRO A 21 12.58 -6.29 11.99
C PRO A 21 13.17 -6.78 10.67
N ALA A 22 13.43 -8.10 10.56
CA ALA A 22 13.91 -8.67 9.31
C ALA A 22 13.03 -8.24 8.12
N PRO A 23 13.61 -7.99 6.94
CA PRO A 23 12.84 -7.53 5.78
C PRO A 23 11.72 -8.52 5.46
N ALA A 24 10.54 -8.00 5.15
CA ALA A 24 9.44 -8.83 4.66
C ALA A 24 9.84 -9.49 3.32
N PRO A 25 9.31 -10.68 2.99
CA PRO A 25 9.56 -11.29 1.69
C PRO A 25 9.16 -10.32 0.58
N GLY A 26 10.04 -10.14 -0.39
CA GLY A 26 9.82 -9.20 -1.48
C GLY A 26 8.81 -9.75 -2.49
N LEU A 27 8.29 -8.90 -3.38
CA LEU A 27 7.48 -9.34 -4.51
C LEU A 27 8.20 -10.36 -5.42
N GLY A 28 9.53 -10.37 -5.40
CA GLY A 28 10.35 -11.37 -6.08
C GLY A 28 10.17 -12.79 -5.52
N ASP A 29 9.92 -12.94 -4.22
CA ASP A 29 9.72 -14.25 -3.58
C ASP A 29 8.35 -14.85 -3.93
N LEU A 30 7.42 -14.00 -4.39
CA LEU A 30 6.11 -14.41 -4.88
C LEU A 30 6.12 -14.72 -6.39
N ALA A 31 7.24 -14.49 -7.08
CA ALA A 31 7.34 -14.70 -8.51
C ALA A 31 7.19 -16.19 -8.85
N GLY A 32 6.29 -16.50 -9.77
CA GLY A 32 6.00 -17.88 -10.20
C GLY A 32 4.90 -18.59 -9.40
N LEU A 33 4.40 -17.98 -8.32
CA LEU A 33 3.19 -18.48 -7.67
C LEU A 33 1.96 -18.23 -8.57
N PRO A 34 0.96 -19.14 -8.55
CA PRO A 34 -0.27 -18.95 -9.31
C PRO A 34 -1.03 -17.69 -8.87
N VAL A 35 -1.53 -16.96 -9.86
CA VAL A 35 -2.43 -15.82 -9.64
C VAL A 35 -3.86 -16.30 -9.90
N HIS A 36 -4.73 -16.09 -8.91
CA HIS A 36 -6.15 -16.39 -9.01
C HIS A 36 -6.95 -15.10 -9.15
N GLY A 37 -7.78 -15.00 -10.18
CA GLY A 37 -8.70 -13.88 -10.34
C GLY A 37 -10.11 -14.30 -9.95
N VAL A 38 -10.82 -13.44 -9.22
CA VAL A 38 -12.19 -13.69 -8.77
C VAL A 38 -13.04 -12.45 -8.97
N SER A 39 -14.28 -12.62 -9.42
CA SER A 39 -15.28 -11.56 -9.46
C SER A 39 -16.64 -12.06 -8.99
N LEU A 40 -17.02 -11.65 -7.78
CA LEU A 40 -18.33 -11.93 -7.17
C LEU A 40 -19.29 -10.73 -7.27
N GLU A 41 -19.00 -9.79 -8.18
CA GLU A 41 -19.76 -8.55 -8.36
C GLU A 41 -19.87 -7.68 -7.09
N HIS A 42 -18.80 -7.61 -6.28
CA HIS A 42 -18.78 -6.75 -5.10
C HIS A 42 -19.06 -5.28 -5.48
N PRO A 43 -19.99 -4.58 -4.79
CA PRO A 43 -20.41 -3.24 -5.19
C PRO A 43 -19.31 -2.18 -4.97
N ASP A 44 -18.40 -2.43 -4.03
CA ASP A 44 -17.32 -1.52 -3.66
C ASP A 44 -16.13 -2.29 -3.06
N THR A 45 -15.06 -1.55 -2.76
CA THR A 45 -13.83 -2.12 -2.18
C THR A 45 -14.04 -2.61 -0.76
N VAL A 46 -14.96 -2.03 0.01
CA VAL A 46 -15.24 -2.44 1.39
C VAL A 46 -15.87 -3.83 1.40
N ALA A 47 -16.86 -4.07 0.55
CA ALA A 47 -17.49 -5.37 0.39
C ALA A 47 -16.49 -6.43 -0.10
N ALA A 48 -15.64 -6.08 -1.07
CA ALA A 48 -14.59 -6.96 -1.57
C ALA A 48 -13.55 -7.31 -0.50
N GLU A 49 -13.12 -6.34 0.30
CA GLU A 49 -12.16 -6.52 1.39
C GLU A 49 -12.74 -7.29 2.57
N HIS A 50 -14.04 -7.12 2.86
CA HIS A 50 -14.73 -7.95 3.85
C HIS A 50 -14.73 -9.41 3.42
N TRP A 51 -15.12 -9.70 2.17
CA TRP A 51 -15.06 -11.06 1.63
C TRP A 51 -13.63 -11.63 1.67
N LEU A 52 -12.64 -10.83 1.25
CA LEU A 52 -11.22 -11.21 1.31
C LEU A 52 -10.79 -11.61 2.73
N ALA A 53 -11.22 -10.85 3.75
CA ALA A 53 -10.91 -11.13 5.15
C ALA A 53 -11.53 -12.43 5.69
N SER A 54 -12.50 -13.02 4.98
CA SER A 54 -13.12 -14.30 5.35
C SER A 54 -12.37 -15.53 4.81
N LEU A 55 -11.40 -15.34 3.91
CA LEU A 55 -10.68 -16.44 3.27
C LEU A 55 -9.74 -17.16 4.25
N SER A 56 -9.75 -18.50 4.20
CA SER A 56 -8.82 -19.37 4.89
C SER A 56 -8.36 -20.48 3.95
N PRO A 57 -7.06 -20.62 3.64
CA PRO A 57 -5.97 -19.74 4.06
C PRO A 57 -6.12 -18.30 3.52
N ALA A 58 -5.47 -17.33 4.17
CA ALA A 58 -5.41 -15.97 3.66
C ALA A 58 -4.39 -15.87 2.51
N PRO A 59 -4.64 -15.08 1.46
CA PRO A 59 -3.65 -14.83 0.44
C PRO A 59 -2.51 -13.96 0.97
N VAL A 60 -1.30 -14.19 0.46
CA VAL A 60 -0.10 -13.39 0.79
C VAL A 60 -0.03 -12.09 0.00
N LEU A 61 -0.69 -12.03 -1.15
CA LEU A 61 -0.86 -10.81 -1.94
C LEU A 61 -2.28 -10.78 -2.51
N ALA A 62 -2.96 -9.66 -2.30
CA ALA A 62 -4.29 -9.42 -2.87
C ALA A 62 -4.39 -7.99 -3.41
N CYS A 63 -4.93 -7.86 -4.61
CA CYS A 63 -5.21 -6.57 -5.23
C CYS A 63 -6.70 -6.46 -5.60
N THR A 64 -7.28 -5.29 -5.36
CA THR A 64 -8.62 -4.91 -5.84
C THR A 64 -8.53 -4.26 -7.21
N HIS A 65 -9.44 -4.62 -8.11
CA HIS A 65 -9.55 -4.13 -9.48
C HIS A 65 -10.94 -3.55 -9.72
N LEU A 66 -11.01 -2.30 -10.15
CA LEU A 66 -12.28 -1.66 -10.51
C LEU A 66 -12.70 -2.11 -11.90
N VAL A 67 -13.83 -2.82 -11.99
CA VAL A 67 -14.44 -3.22 -13.26
C VAL A 67 -15.55 -2.22 -13.58
N ARG A 68 -15.56 -1.68 -14.80
CA ARG A 68 -16.53 -0.64 -15.21
C ARG A 68 -17.75 -1.19 -15.96
N SER A 69 -17.57 -2.31 -16.66
CA SER A 69 -18.58 -2.89 -17.55
C SER A 69 -18.66 -4.42 -17.35
N PRO A 70 -19.82 -5.06 -17.59
CA PRO A 70 -21.10 -4.45 -17.98
C PRO A 70 -21.81 -3.71 -16.84
N ARG A 71 -21.43 -3.98 -15.59
CA ARG A 71 -21.89 -3.25 -14.40
C ARG A 71 -20.67 -2.90 -13.53
N PRO A 72 -20.59 -1.69 -12.97
CA PRO A 72 -19.50 -1.34 -12.05
C PRO A 72 -19.45 -2.28 -10.84
N HIS A 73 -18.28 -2.86 -10.58
CA HIS A 73 -18.03 -3.72 -9.42
C HIS A 73 -16.52 -3.84 -9.15
N VAL A 74 -16.16 -4.57 -8.09
CA VAL A 74 -14.78 -4.86 -7.71
C VAL A 74 -14.47 -6.35 -7.89
N ALA A 75 -13.46 -6.62 -8.71
CA ALA A 75 -12.83 -7.93 -8.84
C ALA A 75 -11.52 -7.96 -8.02
N LEU A 76 -11.02 -9.15 -7.72
CA LEU A 76 -9.79 -9.35 -6.95
C LEU A 76 -8.82 -10.26 -7.71
N SER A 77 -7.52 -9.99 -7.55
CA SER A 77 -6.46 -10.93 -7.88
C SER A 77 -5.76 -11.35 -6.60
N LEU A 78 -5.55 -12.65 -6.40
CA LEU A 78 -5.07 -13.26 -5.17
C LEU A 78 -3.88 -14.17 -5.47
N VAL A 79 -2.91 -14.19 -4.56
CA VAL A 79 -1.77 -15.11 -4.58
C VAL A 79 -1.66 -15.78 -3.22
N PHE A 80 -1.49 -17.09 -3.21
CA PHE A 80 -1.33 -17.92 -2.03
C PHE A 80 0.04 -18.59 -2.05
N THR A 81 0.63 -18.86 -0.88
CA THR A 81 1.85 -19.68 -0.75
C THR A 81 1.57 -21.15 -0.97
N ASP A 82 0.37 -21.59 -0.57
CA ASP A 82 -0.11 -22.96 -0.66
C ASP A 82 -1.33 -23.03 -1.61
N ALA A 83 -2.00 -24.17 -1.65
CA ALA A 83 -3.21 -24.34 -2.45
C ALA A 83 -4.27 -23.29 -2.08
N ALA A 84 -4.78 -22.59 -3.09
CA ALA A 84 -5.89 -21.68 -2.92
C ALA A 84 -7.16 -22.44 -2.48
N PRO A 85 -8.00 -21.84 -1.61
CA PRO A 85 -9.32 -22.38 -1.32
C PRO A 85 -10.25 -22.26 -2.55
N GLU A 86 -11.47 -22.77 -2.47
CA GLU A 86 -12.48 -22.51 -3.51
C GLU A 86 -12.89 -21.03 -3.49
N LEU A 87 -12.62 -20.32 -4.59
CA LEU A 87 -12.82 -18.86 -4.67
C LEU A 87 -14.14 -18.45 -5.33
N GLY A 88 -14.82 -19.38 -6.00
CA GLY A 88 -16.05 -19.10 -6.75
C GLY A 88 -15.80 -18.60 -8.18
N ALA A 89 -16.45 -17.51 -8.58
CA ALA A 89 -16.48 -17.07 -9.97
C ALA A 89 -15.14 -16.45 -10.42
N GLU A 90 -14.51 -17.07 -11.42
CA GLU A 90 -13.20 -16.66 -11.93
C GLU A 90 -13.24 -15.31 -12.68
N SER A 91 -12.13 -14.59 -12.63
CA SER A 91 -11.93 -13.32 -13.35
C SER A 91 -10.61 -13.31 -14.11
N PRO A 92 -10.59 -13.68 -15.41
CA PRO A 92 -9.39 -13.65 -16.23
C PRO A 92 -8.78 -12.26 -16.36
N ASP A 93 -9.60 -11.20 -16.38
CA ASP A 93 -9.13 -9.81 -16.47
C ASP A 93 -8.33 -9.40 -15.22
N ALA A 94 -8.77 -9.82 -14.03
CA ALA A 94 -8.03 -9.56 -12.79
C ALA A 94 -6.67 -10.30 -12.78
N VAL A 95 -6.63 -11.53 -13.32
CA VAL A 95 -5.36 -12.27 -13.50
C VAL A 95 -4.45 -11.51 -14.46
N ALA A 96 -4.95 -11.11 -15.63
CA ALA A 96 -4.17 -10.43 -16.64
C ALA A 96 -3.60 -9.09 -16.14
N ALA A 97 -4.42 -8.30 -15.44
CA ALA A 97 -4.00 -7.03 -14.83
C ALA A 97 -2.86 -7.22 -13.82
N HIS A 98 -2.96 -8.26 -12.97
CA HIS A 98 -1.96 -8.59 -11.97
C HIS A 98 -0.66 -9.09 -12.59
N VAL A 99 -0.74 -10.05 -13.52
CA VAL A 99 0.44 -10.60 -14.21
C VAL A 99 1.19 -9.51 -14.96
N ALA A 100 0.46 -8.60 -15.62
CA ALA A 100 1.07 -7.45 -16.30
C ALA A 100 1.60 -6.39 -15.34
N ARG A 101 1.29 -6.49 -14.02
CA ARG A 101 1.55 -5.43 -13.02
C ARG A 101 1.10 -4.05 -13.53
N GLY A 102 -0.01 -4.04 -14.26
CA GLY A 102 -0.49 -2.88 -15.02
C GLY A 102 -1.48 -2.03 -14.24
N SER A 103 -2.21 -2.64 -13.31
CA SER A 103 -3.21 -1.99 -12.47
C SER A 103 -3.56 -2.84 -11.25
N GLY A 104 -4.37 -2.27 -10.36
CA GLY A 104 -4.81 -2.90 -9.12
C GLY A 104 -4.21 -2.21 -7.90
N ARG A 105 -5.02 -2.12 -6.83
CA ARG A 105 -4.59 -1.58 -5.53
C ARG A 105 -4.34 -2.74 -4.57
N ALA A 106 -3.14 -2.84 -4.02
CA ALA A 106 -2.84 -3.88 -3.05
C ALA A 106 -3.52 -3.58 -1.72
N VAL A 107 -4.12 -4.61 -1.13
CA VAL A 107 -4.81 -4.58 0.17
C VAL A 107 -4.16 -5.51 1.19
N LEU A 108 -3.60 -6.62 0.69
CA LEU A 108 -2.73 -7.52 1.43
C LEU A 108 -1.45 -7.67 0.62
N TYR A 109 -0.32 -7.57 1.29
CA TYR A 109 1.01 -7.73 0.70
C TYR A 109 2.03 -7.90 1.83
N PRO A 110 3.19 -8.53 1.57
CA PRO A 110 4.21 -8.71 2.60
C PRO A 110 4.61 -7.40 3.29
N GLY A 111 4.62 -7.41 4.63
CA GLY A 111 5.07 -6.31 5.47
C GLY A 111 4.03 -5.22 5.73
N VAL A 112 2.80 -5.33 5.20
CA VAL A 112 1.73 -4.35 5.43
C VAL A 112 1.43 -4.14 6.91
N GLU A 113 1.51 -5.20 7.71
CA GLU A 113 1.30 -5.20 9.16
C GLU A 113 2.34 -4.40 9.94
N LEU A 114 3.51 -4.15 9.34
CA LEU A 114 4.60 -3.35 9.92
C LEU A 114 4.43 -1.86 9.63
N LEU A 115 3.53 -1.47 8.72
CA LEU A 115 3.37 -0.09 8.26
C LEU A 115 2.45 0.74 9.16
N VAL A 116 2.78 0.79 10.45
CA VAL A 116 1.95 1.44 11.48
C VAL A 116 2.64 2.68 12.06
N GLY A 117 1.89 3.77 12.16
CA GLY A 117 2.35 5.02 12.76
C GLY A 117 3.13 5.90 11.80
N THR A 118 4.16 6.58 12.31
CA THR A 118 5.02 7.44 11.48
C THR A 118 6.33 6.73 11.14
N LEU A 119 6.60 6.54 9.85
CA LEU A 119 7.77 5.82 9.34
C LEU A 119 8.52 6.66 8.31
N ARG A 120 9.82 6.41 8.10
CA ARG A 120 10.53 7.01 6.97
C ARG A 120 10.16 6.30 5.67
N VAL A 121 10.28 7.01 4.55
CA VAL A 121 10.17 6.41 3.21
C VAL A 121 11.11 5.21 3.06
N ALA A 122 12.37 5.34 3.50
CA ALA A 122 13.33 4.24 3.47
C ALA A 122 12.88 3.02 4.28
N ASP A 123 12.26 3.22 5.44
CA ASP A 123 11.78 2.14 6.28
C ASP A 123 10.60 1.42 5.63
N ILE A 124 9.67 2.15 5.00
CA ILE A 124 8.54 1.56 4.27
C ILE A 124 9.01 0.67 3.13
N LEU A 125 10.00 1.12 2.35
CA LEU A 125 10.56 0.36 1.24
C LEU A 125 11.35 -0.88 1.71
N ALA A 126 12.03 -0.80 2.85
CA ALA A 126 12.78 -1.92 3.40
C ALA A 126 11.91 -2.97 4.08
N LEU A 127 10.78 -2.55 4.67
CA LEU A 127 9.92 -3.41 5.49
C LEU A 127 8.78 -4.05 4.72
N SER A 128 8.48 -3.62 3.50
CA SER A 128 7.31 -4.08 2.77
C SER A 128 7.57 -4.35 1.31
N ALA A 129 6.61 -5.00 0.66
CA ALA A 129 6.60 -5.22 -0.78
C ALA A 129 6.47 -3.93 -1.63
N ILE A 130 6.35 -2.74 -1.03
CA ILE A 130 6.29 -1.47 -1.77
C ILE A 130 7.64 -1.21 -2.42
N GLU A 131 7.65 -1.02 -3.73
CA GLU A 131 8.87 -0.84 -4.52
C GLU A 131 9.23 0.65 -4.69
N GLN A 132 8.24 1.54 -4.59
CA GLN A 132 8.45 2.98 -4.79
C GLN A 132 7.45 3.82 -3.98
N VAL A 133 7.91 5.00 -3.52
CA VAL A 133 7.06 6.01 -2.90
C VAL A 133 7.15 7.31 -3.69
N GLU A 134 5.99 7.88 -4.02
CA GLU A 134 5.90 9.14 -4.75
C GLU A 134 5.05 10.16 -4.00
N VAL A 135 5.39 11.44 -4.15
CA VAL A 135 4.55 12.57 -3.76
C VAL A 135 3.70 12.97 -4.96
N LEU A 136 2.38 13.06 -4.76
CA LEU A 136 1.44 13.45 -5.80
C LEU A 136 1.84 14.79 -6.43
N GLY A 137 2.14 14.77 -7.73
CA GLY A 137 2.58 15.94 -8.49
C GLY A 137 4.03 16.39 -8.23
N GLY A 138 4.77 15.69 -7.36
CA GLY A 138 6.14 16.07 -6.93
C GLY A 138 7.25 15.06 -7.30
N GLY A 139 6.89 13.85 -7.76
CA GLY A 139 7.86 12.81 -8.12
C GLY A 139 8.20 11.88 -6.95
N GLU A 140 9.40 11.29 -6.97
CA GLU A 140 9.88 10.37 -5.93
C GLU A 140 10.04 11.09 -4.58
N ALA A 141 9.65 10.43 -3.49
CA ALA A 141 9.78 10.98 -2.14
C ALA A 141 11.22 10.85 -1.60
N ASP A 142 11.67 11.84 -0.83
CA ASP A 142 12.95 11.77 -0.12
C ASP A 142 12.96 10.56 0.85
N PRO A 143 13.97 9.66 0.78
CA PRO A 143 14.10 8.52 1.68
C PRO A 143 14.02 8.87 3.18
N ALA A 144 14.42 10.08 3.57
CA ALA A 144 14.37 10.58 4.95
C ALA A 144 13.01 11.20 5.35
N ALA A 145 12.12 11.46 4.39
CA ALA A 145 10.80 12.03 4.67
C ALA A 145 9.97 11.09 5.54
N LEU A 146 9.19 11.68 6.46
CA LEU A 146 8.31 10.96 7.36
C LEU A 146 6.91 10.84 6.76
N ILE A 147 6.39 9.62 6.70
CA ILE A 147 5.02 9.31 6.34
C ILE A 147 4.25 8.94 7.60
N ASP A 148 3.16 9.64 7.86
CA ASP A 148 2.14 9.18 8.80
C ASP A 148 1.17 8.26 8.06
N THR A 149 1.23 6.96 8.36
CA THR A 149 0.49 5.95 7.60
C THR A 149 -1.00 5.95 7.91
N GLY A 150 -1.44 6.55 9.02
CA GLY A 150 -2.84 6.48 9.47
C GLY A 150 -3.38 5.05 9.64
N GLY A 151 -2.50 4.06 9.70
CA GLY A 151 -2.83 2.64 9.68
C GLY A 151 -3.52 2.17 8.39
N PHE A 152 -3.35 2.86 7.27
CA PHE A 152 -3.97 2.51 5.99
C PHE A 152 -3.06 2.87 4.82
N VAL A 153 -2.45 1.84 4.24
CA VAL A 153 -1.49 1.97 3.16
C VAL A 153 -1.98 1.16 1.96
N ARG A 154 -2.27 1.85 0.86
CA ARG A 154 -2.86 1.27 -0.35
C ARG A 154 -1.98 1.60 -1.56
N PRO A 155 -0.85 0.88 -1.73
CA PRO A 155 -0.04 1.06 -2.91
C PRO A 155 -0.77 0.47 -4.13
N GLN A 156 -0.41 0.94 -5.31
CA GLN A 156 -1.01 0.50 -6.57
C GLN A 156 0.07 0.14 -7.58
N TRP A 157 -0.24 -0.84 -8.43
CA TRP A 157 0.60 -1.11 -9.58
C TRP A 157 0.57 0.08 -10.54
N ARG A 158 1.76 0.61 -10.86
CA ARG A 158 1.98 1.64 -11.88
C ARG A 158 3.18 1.26 -12.71
N ALA A 159 2.96 1.08 -14.01
CA ALA A 159 4.02 0.77 -14.96
C ALA A 159 4.95 -0.39 -14.50
N GLY A 160 4.38 -1.42 -13.88
CA GLY A 160 5.14 -2.57 -13.39
C GLY A 160 5.66 -2.47 -11.95
N VAL A 161 5.51 -1.31 -11.29
CA VAL A 161 6.06 -1.02 -9.96
C VAL A 161 4.94 -0.83 -8.92
N LEU A 162 5.01 -1.52 -7.79
CA LEU A 162 4.06 -1.35 -6.70
C LEU A 162 4.36 -0.06 -5.94
N THR A 163 3.61 0.99 -6.24
CA THR A 163 3.93 2.35 -5.83
C THR A 163 2.92 2.90 -4.83
N LEU A 164 3.42 3.44 -3.71
CA LEU A 164 2.64 4.21 -2.75
C LEU A 164 2.63 5.69 -3.14
N THR A 165 1.45 6.25 -3.44
CA THR A 165 1.29 7.70 -3.61
C THR A 165 1.00 8.36 -2.27
N THR A 166 1.68 9.46 -2.01
CA THR A 166 1.53 10.29 -0.81
C THR A 166 1.18 11.73 -1.17
N THR A 167 0.73 12.50 -0.20
CA THR A 167 0.50 13.94 -0.30
C THR A 167 1.15 14.67 0.88
N PRO A 168 1.61 15.92 0.71
CA PRO A 168 2.11 16.72 1.82
C PRO A 168 1.03 16.98 2.87
N ALA A 169 1.42 16.93 4.14
CA ALA A 169 0.61 17.24 5.30
C ALA A 169 1.32 18.25 6.22
N ALA A 170 0.61 18.76 7.23
CA ALA A 170 1.17 19.69 8.20
C ALA A 170 2.42 19.13 8.91
N GLY A 171 3.35 20.01 9.25
CA GLY A 171 4.58 19.63 9.97
C GLY A 171 5.64 18.94 9.09
N GLY A 172 5.61 19.15 7.77
CA GLY A 172 6.61 18.60 6.84
C GLY A 172 6.50 17.09 6.66
N ARG A 173 5.33 16.51 6.96
CA ARG A 173 5.05 15.09 6.82
C ARG A 173 4.39 14.80 5.49
N LEU A 174 4.45 13.54 5.10
CA LEU A 174 3.65 12.96 4.04
C LEU A 174 2.54 12.10 4.66
N VAL A 175 1.43 11.94 3.96
CA VAL A 175 0.37 10.97 4.27
C VAL A 175 0.01 10.19 3.01
N PRO A 176 -0.41 8.92 3.10
CA PRO A 176 -0.97 8.20 1.96
C PRO A 176 -2.07 9.01 1.29
N PHE A 177 -2.11 9.01 -0.04
CA PHE A 177 -3.14 9.71 -0.81
C PHE A 177 -4.55 9.15 -0.54
N GLU A 178 -4.65 7.83 -0.41
CA GLU A 178 -5.88 7.18 0.02
C GLU A 178 -6.01 7.21 1.54
N THR A 179 -7.21 7.52 2.02
CA THR A 179 -7.55 7.54 3.45
C THR A 179 -8.66 6.52 3.72
N ARG A 180 -8.71 5.91 4.92
CA ARG A 180 -9.77 4.95 5.29
C ARG A 180 -11.17 5.53 5.16
N HIS A 181 -11.29 6.80 5.56
CA HIS A 181 -12.54 7.52 5.63
C HIS A 181 -12.35 8.80 4.83
N PRO A 182 -12.47 8.74 3.49
CA PRO A 182 -12.35 9.95 2.68
C PRO A 182 -13.41 10.94 3.16
N THR A 183 -13.00 12.19 3.39
CA THR A 183 -13.95 13.26 3.63
C THR A 183 -14.93 13.26 2.47
N PRO A 184 -16.25 13.14 2.69
CA PRO A 184 -17.23 13.11 1.62
C PRO A 184 -17.29 14.49 0.96
N CYS A 185 -16.46 14.71 -0.07
CA CYS A 185 -16.47 15.94 -0.85
C CYS A 185 -17.36 15.84 -2.09
N CYS A 186 -17.88 14.65 -2.43
CA CYS A 186 -18.64 14.43 -3.67
C CYS A 186 -19.95 13.64 -3.51
N ALA A 187 -20.54 13.57 -2.31
CA ALA A 187 -21.79 12.82 -2.09
C ALA A 187 -23.08 13.56 -2.51
N ALA A 188 -22.99 14.79 -3.02
CA ALA A 188 -24.15 15.60 -3.38
C ALA A 188 -23.94 16.36 -4.70
N HIS A 189 -23.98 15.64 -5.84
CA HIS A 189 -24.12 16.25 -7.16
C HIS A 189 -25.02 15.39 -8.06
#